data_AF-A0AAD2XZL4-F1
#
_entry.id   AF-A0AAD2XZL4-F1
#
_cell.length_a   1.000
_cell.length_b   1.000
_cell.length_c   1.000
_cell.angle_alpha   90.00
_cell.angle_beta   90.00
_cell.angle_gamma   90.00
#
_symmetry.space_group_name_H-M   'P 1'
#
loop_
_entity.id
_entity.type
_entity.pdbx_description
1 polymer ?
#
loop_
_entity_poly.entity_id
_entity_poly.type
_entity_poly.pdbx_seq_one_letter_code
_entity_poly.pdbx_strand_id
1 'polypeptide(L)'
;MSAGTLTLTNNSAAVAGSGTVFTTEVAAGDFIVVTVGGVPYTLPVKSVESGTALTLVSNYTGPTQSGAAWSAVPRVALNMVTAALVAQSAEALRGLNYDKQNWQSIFSGSSDATVKLPDGSSFTGPAWGGIAQT
;
A
#
# COMPACT_ATOMS: atom_id res chain seq x y z
N MET A 1 -5.78 -16.52 4.65
CA MET A 1 -5.93 -17.56 3.61
C MET A 1 -7.40 -17.62 3.25
N SER A 2 -7.70 -17.54 1.95
CA SER A 2 -9.07 -17.62 1.43
C SER A 2 -9.62 -19.04 1.57
N ALA A 3 -10.94 -19.18 1.50
CA ALA A 3 -11.58 -20.49 1.55
C ALA A 3 -11.31 -21.31 0.27
N GLY A 4 -11.37 -22.64 0.40
CA GLY A 4 -11.14 -23.55 -0.71
C GLY A 4 -9.68 -23.64 -1.15
N THR A 5 -9.47 -24.29 -2.29
CA THR A 5 -8.14 -24.55 -2.87
C THR A 5 -8.14 -24.35 -4.37
N LEU A 6 -6.95 -24.16 -4.94
CA LEU A 6 -6.73 -23.94 -6.36
C LEU A 6 -6.05 -25.13 -7.01
N THR A 7 -6.41 -25.36 -8.26
CA THR A 7 -5.67 -26.17 -9.21
C THR A 7 -5.07 -25.25 -10.26
N LEU A 8 -3.75 -25.27 -10.32
CA LEU A 8 -2.94 -24.50 -11.25
C LEU A 8 -2.19 -25.45 -12.17
N THR A 9 -2.24 -25.17 -13.47
CA THR A 9 -1.58 -25.98 -14.48
C THR A 9 -0.46 -25.18 -15.12
N ASN A 10 0.72 -25.77 -15.20
CA ASN A 10 1.87 -25.13 -15.85
C ASN A 10 1.52 -24.72 -17.28
N ASN A 11 1.94 -23.51 -17.64
CA ASN A 11 1.69 -22.90 -18.94
C ASN A 11 0.20 -22.72 -19.28
N SER A 12 -0.65 -22.52 -18.27
CA SER A 12 -2.07 -22.20 -18.43
C SER A 12 -2.44 -20.93 -17.68
N ALA A 13 -3.33 -20.12 -18.25
CA ALA A 13 -3.95 -18.99 -17.56
C ALA A 13 -5.25 -19.39 -16.83
N ALA A 14 -5.79 -20.58 -17.08
CA ALA A 14 -7.00 -21.05 -16.41
C ALA A 14 -6.69 -21.52 -14.99
N VAL A 15 -7.49 -21.06 -14.02
CA VAL A 15 -7.43 -21.48 -12.63
C VAL A 15 -8.77 -22.12 -12.26
N ALA A 16 -8.71 -23.34 -11.75
CA ALA A 16 -9.87 -24.03 -11.20
C ALA A 16 -9.83 -23.96 -9.68
N GLY A 17 -10.95 -23.60 -9.07
CA GLY A 17 -11.16 -23.58 -7.63
C GLY A 17 -11.99 -24.77 -7.16
N SER A 18 -11.71 -25.24 -5.94
CA SER A 18 -12.53 -26.22 -5.23
C SER A 18 -12.91 -25.64 -3.88
N GLY A 19 -14.21 -25.50 -3.62
CA GLY A 19 -14.73 -24.83 -2.42
C GLY A 19 -14.46 -23.32 -2.36
N THR A 20 -14.13 -22.70 -3.50
CA THR A 20 -13.90 -21.25 -3.63
C THR A 20 -15.20 -20.52 -3.96
N VAL A 21 -15.21 -19.20 -3.73
CA VAL A 21 -16.32 -18.31 -4.12
C VAL A 21 -15.76 -17.05 -4.80
N PHE A 22 -15.07 -17.22 -5.94
CA PHE A 22 -14.33 -16.13 -6.60
C PHE A 22 -15.19 -14.90 -6.89
N THR A 23 -16.46 -15.08 -7.25
CA THR A 23 -17.38 -13.99 -7.59
C THR A 23 -17.60 -12.97 -6.47
N THR A 24 -17.29 -13.33 -5.21
CA THR A 24 -17.38 -12.42 -4.06
C THR A 24 -16.03 -12.08 -3.46
N GLU A 25 -14.98 -12.84 -3.77
CA GLU A 25 -13.66 -12.71 -3.13
C GLU A 25 -12.63 -11.96 -3.98
N VAL A 26 -12.79 -11.97 -5.30
CA VAL A 26 -11.87 -11.31 -6.25
C VAL A 26 -12.63 -10.70 -7.42
N ALA A 27 -12.07 -9.64 -7.99
CA ALA A 27 -12.50 -9.10 -9.27
C ALA A 27 -11.35 -9.15 -10.29
N ALA A 28 -11.68 -8.92 -11.57
CA ALA A 28 -10.65 -8.64 -12.58
C ALA A 28 -9.72 -7.53 -12.09
N GLY A 29 -8.41 -7.63 -12.33
CA GLY A 29 -7.39 -6.67 -11.88
C GLY A 29 -6.91 -6.83 -10.43
N ASP A 30 -7.57 -7.67 -9.62
CA ASP A 30 -7.01 -8.09 -8.33
C ASP A 30 -5.93 -9.16 -8.54
N PHE A 31 -5.29 -9.57 -7.45
CA PHE A 31 -4.26 -10.60 -7.46
C PHE A 31 -4.66 -11.76 -6.56
N ILE A 32 -4.22 -12.97 -6.91
CA ILE A 32 -4.22 -14.12 -6.01
C ILE A 32 -2.77 -14.50 -5.71
N VAL A 33 -2.50 -14.85 -4.46
CA VAL A 33 -1.17 -15.33 -4.02
C VAL A 33 -1.28 -16.79 -3.61
N VAL A 34 -0.38 -17.61 -4.13
CA VAL A 34 -0.23 -19.04 -3.82
C VAL A 34 1.23 -19.35 -3.54
N THR A 35 1.48 -20.36 -2.70
CA THR A 35 2.84 -20.89 -2.52
C THR A 35 2.88 -22.32 -3.05
N VAL A 36 3.67 -22.57 -4.08
CA VAL A 36 3.83 -23.88 -4.72
C VAL A 36 5.30 -24.28 -4.63
N GLY A 37 5.58 -25.43 -4.04
CA GLY A 37 6.96 -25.90 -3.85
C GLY A 37 7.85 -24.96 -3.02
N GLY A 38 7.25 -24.19 -2.10
CA GLY A 38 7.96 -23.19 -1.29
C GLY A 38 8.19 -21.83 -1.97
N VAL A 39 7.77 -21.68 -3.23
CA VAL A 39 7.91 -20.42 -3.98
C VAL A 39 6.56 -19.69 -4.02
N PRO A 40 6.49 -18.41 -3.61
CA PRO A 40 5.28 -17.61 -3.73
C PRO A 40 5.09 -17.13 -5.17
N TYR A 41 3.85 -17.22 -5.67
CA TYR A 41 3.43 -16.70 -6.95
C TYR A 41 2.32 -15.67 -6.76
N THR A 42 2.54 -14.46 -7.28
CA THR A 42 1.54 -13.38 -7.32
C THR A 42 0.93 -13.36 -8.72
N LEU A 43 -0.33 -13.77 -8.82
CA LEU A 43 -1.00 -14.05 -10.09
C LEU A 43 -2.12 -13.03 -10.32
N PRO A 44 -1.97 -12.12 -11.30
CA PRO A 44 -3.00 -11.13 -11.63
C PRO A 44 -4.21 -11.80 -12.28
N VAL A 45 -5.41 -11.48 -11.78
CA VAL A 45 -6.69 -11.96 -12.29
C VAL A 45 -7.11 -11.13 -13.51
N LYS A 46 -7.37 -11.78 -14.64
CA LYS A 46 -7.90 -11.14 -15.85
C LYS A 46 -9.42 -11.06 -15.82
N SER A 47 -10.08 -12.16 -15.47
CA SER A 47 -11.54 -12.28 -15.40
C SER A 47 -11.95 -13.37 -14.43
N VAL A 48 -13.13 -13.24 -13.85
CA VAL A 48 -13.78 -14.26 -13.02
C VAL A 48 -14.91 -14.86 -13.86
N GLU A 49 -14.82 -16.15 -14.16
CA GLU A 49 -15.78 -16.85 -15.00
C GLU A 49 -16.94 -17.41 -14.16
N SER A 50 -16.64 -17.88 -12.94
CA SER A 50 -17.61 -18.40 -11.97
C SER A 50 -17.03 -18.38 -10.55
N GLY A 51 -17.80 -18.83 -9.55
CA GLY A 51 -17.29 -18.99 -8.18
C GLY A 51 -16.10 -19.95 -8.06
N THR A 52 -15.87 -20.81 -9.05
CA THR A 52 -14.82 -21.84 -9.07
C THR A 52 -13.94 -21.79 -10.31
N ALA A 53 -14.05 -20.76 -11.15
CA ALA A 53 -13.19 -20.60 -12.31
C ALA A 53 -12.83 -19.13 -12.53
N LEU A 54 -11.55 -18.88 -12.77
CA LEU A 54 -11.05 -17.57 -13.19
C LEU A 54 -9.92 -17.74 -14.21
N THR A 55 -9.63 -16.65 -14.91
CA THR A 55 -8.56 -16.56 -15.90
C THR A 55 -7.52 -15.55 -15.42
N LEU A 56 -6.24 -15.89 -15.54
CA LEU A 56 -5.11 -15.01 -15.23
C LEU A 56 -4.73 -14.12 -16.42
N VAL A 57 -4.02 -13.03 -16.16
CA VAL A 57 -3.49 -12.16 -17.24
C VAL A 57 -2.39 -12.86 -18.03
N SER A 58 -1.52 -13.60 -17.33
CA SER A 58 -0.43 -14.36 -17.92
C SER A 58 -0.52 -15.82 -17.52
N ASN A 59 0.03 -16.70 -18.34
CA ASN A 59 0.12 -18.13 -18.02
C ASN A 59 0.91 -18.34 -16.73
N TYR A 60 0.41 -19.22 -15.88
CA TYR A 60 1.10 -19.66 -14.68
C TYR A 60 2.37 -20.45 -15.07
N THR A 61 3.52 -20.01 -14.57
CA THR A 61 4.84 -20.57 -14.93
C THR A 61 5.38 -21.58 -13.91
N GLY A 62 4.70 -21.74 -12.78
CA GLY A 62 5.12 -22.69 -11.74
C GLY A 62 4.71 -24.14 -12.01
N PRO A 63 5.09 -25.07 -11.11
CA PRO A 63 4.71 -26.48 -11.20
C PRO A 63 3.20 -26.67 -11.14
N THR A 64 2.67 -27.61 -11.94
CA THR A 64 1.26 -28.02 -11.85
C THR A 64 0.97 -28.55 -10.45
N GLN A 65 -0.02 -27.97 -9.77
CA GLN A 65 -0.41 -28.35 -8.42
C GLN A 65 -1.93 -28.24 -8.26
N SER A 66 -2.53 -29.25 -7.66
CA SER A 66 -3.91 -29.25 -7.17
C SER A 66 -3.91 -29.07 -5.65
N GLY A 67 -4.99 -28.50 -5.12
CA GLY A 67 -5.14 -28.30 -3.67
C GLY A 67 -4.26 -27.16 -3.13
N ALA A 68 -3.79 -26.26 -3.99
CA ALA A 68 -2.96 -25.14 -3.57
C ALA A 68 -3.79 -24.16 -2.74
N ALA A 69 -3.29 -23.86 -1.55
CA ALA A 69 -3.92 -22.88 -0.69
C ALA A 69 -3.57 -21.46 -1.16
N TRP A 70 -4.49 -20.51 -0.99
CA TRP A 70 -4.40 -19.22 -1.68
C TRP A 70 -4.91 -18.06 -0.83
N SER A 71 -4.61 -16.83 -1.24
CA SER A 71 -5.16 -15.61 -0.65
C SER A 71 -5.48 -14.59 -1.74
N ALA A 72 -6.65 -13.96 -1.62
CA ALA A 72 -7.03 -12.80 -2.43
C ALA A 72 -6.27 -11.55 -1.96
N VAL A 73 -5.76 -10.77 -2.90
CA VAL A 73 -5.12 -9.48 -2.67
C VAL A 73 -5.85 -8.43 -3.52
N PRO A 74 -6.72 -7.59 -2.90
CA PRO A 74 -7.43 -6.55 -3.61
C PRO A 74 -6.45 -5.55 -4.22
N ARG A 75 -6.71 -5.08 -5.45
CA ARG A 75 -5.89 -4.05 -6.10
C ARG A 75 -5.72 -2.78 -5.25
N VAL A 76 -6.75 -2.46 -4.45
CA VAL A 76 -6.76 -1.28 -3.59
C VAL A 76 -5.71 -1.43 -2.49
N ALA A 77 -5.52 -2.62 -1.95
CA ALA A 77 -4.50 -2.86 -0.92
C ALA A 77 -3.08 -2.57 -1.44
N LEU A 78 -2.77 -2.96 -2.68
CA LEU A 78 -1.47 -2.66 -3.30
C LEU A 78 -1.30 -1.16 -3.59
N ASN A 79 -2.34 -0.51 -4.13
CA ASN A 79 -2.30 0.93 -4.39
C ASN A 79 -2.22 1.77 -3.11
N MET A 80 -2.82 1.30 -2.01
CA MET A 80 -2.81 1.98 -0.72
C MET A 80 -1.41 2.04 -0.12
N VAL A 81 -0.54 1.05 -0.35
CA VAL A 81 0.86 1.10 0.12
C VAL A 81 1.62 2.24 -0.58
N THR A 82 1.49 2.35 -1.91
CA THR A 82 2.10 3.46 -2.65
C THR A 82 1.50 4.80 -2.23
N ALA A 83 0.18 4.88 -2.06
CA ALA A 83 -0.50 6.10 -1.61
C ALA A 83 -0.08 6.52 -0.19
N ALA A 84 0.06 5.56 0.73
CA ALA A 84 0.52 5.82 2.09
C ALA A 84 1.96 6.33 2.12
N LEU A 85 2.85 5.75 1.31
CA LEU A 85 4.22 6.24 1.18
C LEU A 85 4.27 7.66 0.60
N VAL A 86 3.43 7.97 -0.39
CA VAL A 86 3.31 9.32 -0.94
C VAL A 86 2.77 10.30 0.11
N ALA A 87 1.76 9.90 0.89
CA ALA A 87 1.22 10.73 1.97
C ALA A 87 2.29 11.00 3.04
N GLN A 88 2.99 9.96 3.50
CA GLN A 88 4.04 10.08 4.51
C GLN A 88 5.21 10.95 4.03
N SER A 89 5.62 10.81 2.77
CA SER A 89 6.68 11.67 2.20
C SER A 89 6.22 13.12 2.03
N ALA A 90 4.96 13.36 1.63
CA ALA A 90 4.40 14.70 1.57
C ALA A 90 4.27 15.35 2.96
N GLU A 91 3.89 14.59 3.98
CA GLU A 91 3.85 15.06 5.37
C GLU A 91 5.25 15.40 5.89
N ALA A 92 6.23 14.54 5.64
CA ALA A 92 7.63 14.79 6.00
C ALA A 92 8.17 16.06 5.33
N LEU A 93 7.94 16.23 4.02
CA LEU A 93 8.33 17.42 3.27
C LEU A 93 7.64 18.69 3.79
N ARG A 94 6.36 18.58 4.19
CA ARG A 94 5.63 19.70 4.79
C ARG A 94 6.21 20.08 6.16
N GLY A 95 6.57 19.09 6.99
CA GLY A 95 7.27 19.32 8.26
C GLY A 95 8.59 20.06 8.07
N LEU A 96 9.43 19.63 7.12
CA LEU A 96 10.70 20.31 6.80
C LEU A 96 10.49 21.75 6.32
N ASN A 97 9.42 22.02 5.56
CA ASN A 97 9.07 23.37 5.15
C ASN A 97 8.61 24.24 6.33
N TYR A 98 7.87 23.68 7.28
CA TYR A 98 7.52 24.38 8.52
C TYR A 98 8.78 24.69 9.33
N ASP A 99 9.69 23.74 9.51
CA ASP A 99 10.95 24.00 10.22
C ASP A 99 11.74 25.13 9.56
N LYS A 100 11.84 25.15 8.23
CA LYS A 100 12.51 26.25 7.51
C LYS A 100 11.86 27.61 7.79
N GLN A 101 10.53 27.68 7.77
CA GLN A 101 9.79 28.91 8.05
C GLN A 101 9.94 29.32 9.52
N ASN A 102 9.83 28.37 10.44
CA ASN A 102 10.02 28.56 11.87
C ASN A 102 11.41 29.13 12.16
N TRP A 103 12.47 28.51 11.62
CA TRP A 103 13.84 28.98 11.78
C TRP A 103 14.06 30.38 11.20
N GLN A 104 13.48 30.66 10.02
CA GLN A 104 13.54 32.00 9.45
C GLN A 104 12.90 33.04 10.39
N SER A 105 11.73 32.73 10.97
CA SER A 105 11.04 33.61 11.91
C SER A 105 11.84 33.81 13.20
N ILE A 106 12.42 32.74 13.75
CA ILE A 106 13.20 32.78 14.99
C ILE A 106 14.50 33.59 14.82
N PHE A 107 15.19 33.45 13.69
CA PHE A 107 16.46 34.15 13.43
C PHE A 107 16.30 35.62 13.07
N SER A 108 15.19 36.00 12.43
CA SER A 108 14.98 37.37 11.94
C SER A 108 14.04 38.21 12.79
N GLY A 109 13.26 37.60 13.69
CA GLY A 109 12.31 38.29 14.55
C GLY A 109 13.00 39.04 15.70
N SER A 110 12.47 40.23 16.01
CA SER A 110 12.89 41.08 17.14
C SER A 110 11.91 41.06 18.33
N SER A 111 10.81 40.31 18.23
CA SER A 111 9.78 40.12 19.26
C SER A 111 9.35 38.64 19.28
N ASP A 112 8.10 38.29 19.53
CA ASP A 112 7.66 36.90 19.54
C ASP A 112 7.55 36.30 18.12
N ALA A 113 7.85 35.01 18.00
CA ALA A 113 7.67 34.18 16.83
C ALA A 113 6.73 33.01 17.15
N THR A 114 5.85 32.69 16.19
CA THR A 114 4.98 31.51 16.26
C THR A 114 5.62 30.37 15.47
N VAL A 115 5.91 29.27 16.17
CA VAL A 115 6.40 28.01 15.63
C VAL A 115 5.22 27.11 15.31
N LYS A 116 5.13 26.65 14.06
CA LYS A 116 4.15 25.65 13.64
C LYS A 116 4.75 24.25 13.72
N LEU A 117 4.10 23.34 14.45
CA LEU A 117 4.57 21.98 14.67
C LEU A 117 4.06 21.02 13.58
N PRO A 118 4.74 19.88 13.35
CA PRO A 118 4.35 18.89 12.34
C PRO A 118 2.94 18.30 12.54
N ASP A 119 2.46 18.24 13.78
CA ASP A 119 1.10 17.80 14.13
C ASP A 119 0.01 18.86 13.87
N GLY A 120 0.39 20.02 13.33
CA GLY A 120 -0.50 21.14 13.02
C GLY A 120 -0.76 22.08 14.21
N SER A 121 -0.27 21.76 15.40
CA SER A 121 -0.34 22.65 16.55
C SER A 121 0.65 23.81 16.40
N SER A 122 0.58 24.79 17.32
CA SER A 122 1.45 25.96 17.28
C SER A 122 1.89 26.34 18.68
N PHE A 123 3.12 26.82 18.77
CA PHE A 123 3.73 27.37 19.99
C PHE A 123 4.19 28.79 19.69
N THR A 124 4.02 29.72 20.64
CA THR A 124 4.51 31.11 20.47
C THR A 124 5.47 31.43 21.62
N GLY A 125 6.59 32.04 21.27
CA GLY A 125 7.59 32.50 22.23
C GLY A 125 8.56 33.50 21.59
N PRO A 126 9.52 34.04 22.36
CA PRO A 126 10.40 35.09 21.87
C PRO A 126 11.32 34.59 20.75
N ALA A 127 11.44 35.37 19.67
CA ALA A 127 12.49 35.22 18.68
C ALA A 127 13.84 35.68 19.26
N TRP A 128 14.93 35.27 18.62
CA TRP A 128 16.27 35.51 19.16
C TRP A 128 16.62 37.00 19.27
N GLY A 129 16.16 37.82 18.33
CA GLY A 129 16.34 39.28 18.42
C GLY A 129 15.56 39.92 19.57
N GLY A 130 14.48 39.29 20.05
CA GLY A 130 13.75 39.72 21.24
C GLY A 130 14.50 39.37 22.53
N ILE A 131 15.13 38.18 22.58
CA ILE A 131 15.95 37.74 23.72
C ILE A 131 17.23 38.60 23.84
N ALA A 132 17.86 38.95 22.72
CA ALA A 132 19.11 39.71 22.73
C ALA A 132 18.96 41.18 23.18
N GLN A 133 17.74 41.70 23.26
CA GLN A 133 17.43 43.08 23.66
C GLN A 133 17.04 43.23 25.13
N THR A 134 16.86 42.11 25.84
CA THR A 134 16.58 42.05 27.30
C THR A 134 17.82 41.70 28.09
#